data_AF-A0A352Q0F4-F1
#
_entry.id   AF-A0A352Q0F4-F1
#
_cell.length_a   1.000
_cell.length_b   1.000
_cell.length_c   1.000
_cell.angle_alpha   90.00
_cell.angle_beta   90.00
_cell.angle_gamma   90.00
#
_symmetry.space_group_name_H-M   'P 1'
#
loop_
_entity.id
_entity.type
_entity.pdbx_description
1 polymer ?
#
loop_
_entity_poly.entity_id
_entity_poly.type
_entity_poly.pdbx_seq_one_letter_code
_entity_poly.pdbx_strand_id
1 'polypeptide(L)'
;TPFFITWNLVGKYPAILEDQVVGEAARNLYQDAQHMLDVLIEGSRLKAAAVLGLWPANTVNCDDIEVYGDESRQNVVAVAHHLRQQVRKSKDNEPLLSLADFIAPKSSGKPDYIGGFAVTAGIGADELAREYEAAGDDYNAIMVK
;
A
#
# COMPACT_ATOMS: atom_id res chain seq x y z
N THR A 1 -4.72 7.81 -11.40
CA THR A 1 -6.14 7.97 -11.01
C THR A 1 -6.28 8.56 -9.61
N PRO A 2 -5.73 7.97 -8.52
CA PRO A 2 -5.84 8.60 -7.18
C PRO A 2 -5.28 10.02 -7.13
N PHE A 3 -4.14 10.26 -7.79
CA PHE A 3 -3.57 11.60 -7.96
C PHE A 3 -4.60 12.64 -8.45
N PHE A 4 -5.27 12.39 -9.58
CA PHE A 4 -6.28 13.29 -10.12
C PHE A 4 -7.48 13.49 -9.17
N ILE A 5 -7.86 12.46 -8.40
CA ILE A 5 -8.92 12.56 -7.40
C ILE A 5 -8.52 13.54 -6.27
N THR A 6 -7.26 13.52 -5.82
CA THR A 6 -6.74 14.49 -4.84
C THR A 6 -6.89 15.94 -5.33
N TRP A 7 -6.79 16.15 -6.64
CA TRP A 7 -6.99 17.43 -7.30
C TRP A 7 -8.44 17.70 -7.74
N ASN A 8 -9.41 16.92 -7.22
CA ASN A 8 -10.85 17.01 -7.55
C ASN A 8 -11.19 16.81 -9.03
N LEU A 9 -10.35 16.09 -9.78
CA LEU A 9 -10.60 15.74 -11.18
C LEU A 9 -11.16 14.31 -11.27
N VAL A 10 -12.44 14.22 -11.65
CA VAL A 10 -13.14 12.94 -11.79
C VAL A 10 -12.86 12.33 -13.14
N GLY A 11 -12.17 11.20 -13.15
CA GLY A 11 -11.91 10.43 -14.37
C GLY A 11 -10.83 9.38 -14.16
N LYS A 12 -10.85 8.34 -15.01
CA LYS A 12 -9.85 7.28 -14.96
C LYS A 12 -8.68 7.65 -15.87
N TYR A 13 -7.45 7.59 -15.34
CA TYR A 13 -6.25 7.69 -16.18
C TYR A 13 -6.08 6.42 -17.03
N PRO A 14 -5.70 6.52 -18.32
CA PRO A 14 -5.34 7.75 -19.06
C PRO A 14 -6.51 8.51 -19.72
N ALA A 15 -7.72 7.93 -19.76
CA ALA A 15 -8.88 8.50 -20.46
C ALA A 15 -9.26 9.93 -20.01
N ILE A 16 -9.01 10.28 -18.75
CA ILE A 16 -9.24 11.65 -18.22
C ILE A 16 -8.48 12.73 -18.99
N LEU A 17 -7.37 12.39 -19.67
CA LEU A 17 -6.57 13.36 -20.44
C LEU A 17 -7.25 13.80 -21.74
N GLU A 18 -8.15 12.96 -22.27
CA GLU A 18 -8.92 13.22 -23.49
C GLU A 18 -10.33 13.74 -23.19
N ASP A 19 -10.65 13.96 -21.92
CA ASP A 19 -11.96 14.46 -21.51
C ASP A 19 -12.20 15.88 -22.03
N GLN A 20 -13.40 16.13 -22.56
CA GLN A 20 -13.74 17.40 -23.21
C GLN A 20 -13.90 18.56 -22.21
N VAL A 21 -14.13 18.28 -20.93
CA VAL A 21 -14.39 19.29 -19.90
C VAL A 21 -13.17 19.46 -19.00
N VAL A 22 -12.58 18.36 -18.52
CA VAL A 22 -11.46 18.39 -17.56
C VAL A 22 -10.11 17.99 -18.14
N GLY A 23 -10.06 17.57 -19.42
CA GLY A 23 -8.84 17.01 -20.01
C GLY A 23 -7.70 18.01 -20.18
N GLU A 24 -7.99 19.29 -20.42
CA GLU A 24 -6.95 20.32 -20.45
C GLU A 24 -6.29 20.51 -19.07
N ALA A 25 -7.10 20.71 -18.03
CA ALA A 25 -6.61 20.83 -16.65
C ALA A 25 -5.85 19.57 -16.21
N ALA A 26 -6.36 18.38 -16.56
CA ALA A 26 -5.71 17.11 -16.25
C ALA A 26 -4.35 16.96 -16.97
N ARG A 27 -4.23 17.39 -18.23
CA ARG A 27 -2.95 17.37 -18.97
C ARG A 27 -1.93 18.32 -18.36
N ASN A 28 -2.34 19.55 -18.03
CA ASN A 28 -1.43 20.54 -17.43
C ASN A 28 -0.94 20.05 -16.06
N LEU A 29 -1.85 19.61 -15.19
CA LEU A 29 -1.52 19.06 -13.87
C LEU A 29 -0.59 17.83 -13.98
N TYR A 30 -0.83 16.95 -14.96
CA TYR A 30 0.03 15.80 -15.19
C TYR A 30 1.45 16.22 -15.63
N GLN A 31 1.54 17.21 -16.52
CA GLN A 31 2.84 17.75 -16.96
C GLN A 31 3.63 18.37 -15.80
N ASP A 32 2.97 19.17 -14.97
CA ASP A 32 3.59 19.75 -13.78
C ASP A 32 4.09 18.68 -12.80
N ALA A 33 3.29 17.64 -12.56
CA ALA A 33 3.66 16.52 -11.71
C ALA A 33 4.86 15.74 -12.27
N GLN A 34 4.90 15.49 -13.58
CA GLN A 34 6.05 14.84 -14.22
C GLN A 34 7.31 15.69 -14.09
N HIS A 35 7.21 16.99 -14.37
CA HIS A 35 8.35 17.89 -14.23
C HIS A 35 8.86 17.96 -12.78
N MET A 36 7.96 18.01 -11.81
CA MET A 36 8.34 17.96 -10.40
C MET A 36 9.03 16.64 -10.05
N LEU A 37 8.50 15.50 -10.50
CA LEU A 37 9.15 14.20 -10.27
C LEU A 37 10.59 14.17 -10.80
N ASP A 38 10.82 14.71 -12.00
CA ASP A 38 12.16 14.82 -12.58
C ASP A 38 13.08 15.64 -11.67
N VAL A 39 12.64 16.81 -11.21
CA VAL A 39 13.40 17.67 -10.28
C VAL A 39 13.70 16.96 -8.96
N LEU A 40 12.73 16.23 -8.41
CA LEU A 40 12.90 15.49 -7.16
C LEU A 40 13.92 14.36 -7.29
N ILE A 41 13.90 13.64 -8.42
CA ILE A 41 14.80 12.53 -8.72
C ILE A 41 16.21 13.04 -9.00
N GLU A 42 16.36 14.02 -9.90
CA GLU A 42 17.67 14.61 -10.26
C GLU A 42 18.33 15.26 -9.05
N GLY A 43 17.55 15.97 -8.24
CA GLY A 43 18.02 16.61 -7.01
C GLY A 43 18.17 15.66 -5.81
N SER A 44 17.78 14.38 -5.94
CA SER A 44 17.72 13.40 -4.84
C SER A 44 17.04 13.98 -3.59
N ARG A 45 15.98 14.78 -3.80
CA ARG A 45 15.29 15.52 -2.73
C ARG A 45 14.41 14.62 -1.87
N LEU A 46 13.96 13.51 -2.43
CA LEU A 46 13.20 12.47 -1.73
C LEU A 46 13.97 11.16 -1.76
N LYS A 47 13.83 10.41 -0.67
CA LYS A 47 14.38 9.07 -0.57
C LYS A 47 13.27 8.05 -0.37
N ALA A 48 13.28 7.02 -1.22
CA ALA A 48 12.49 5.83 -1.03
C ALA A 48 13.26 4.80 -0.17
N ALA A 49 12.54 4.09 0.69
CA ALA A 49 13.05 2.99 1.47
C ALA A 49 12.03 1.86 1.51
N ALA A 50 12.51 0.63 1.58
CA ALA A 50 11.68 -0.55 1.64
C ALA A 50 12.33 -1.61 2.54
N VAL A 51 11.49 -2.36 3.23
CA VAL A 51 11.83 -3.62 3.88
C VAL A 51 10.78 -4.65 3.51
N LEU A 52 11.22 -5.87 3.24
CA LEU A 52 10.36 -7.01 2.99
C LEU A 52 10.92 -8.24 3.69
N GLY A 53 10.06 -9.19 4.01
CA GLY A 53 10.47 -10.48 4.55
C GLY A 53 9.48 -11.57 4.20
N LEU A 54 10.00 -12.81 4.22
CA LEU A 54 9.27 -14.04 4.03
C LEU A 54 9.64 -14.97 5.18
N TRP A 55 8.64 -15.57 5.80
CA TRP A 55 8.81 -16.41 6.98
C TRP A 55 8.01 -17.69 6.86
N PRO A 56 8.53 -18.82 7.39
CA PRO A 56 7.73 -20.01 7.60
C PRO A 56 6.56 -19.67 8.52
N ALA A 57 5.36 -20.12 8.16
CA ALA A 57 4.15 -19.84 8.92
C ALA A 57 3.13 -20.97 8.82
N ASN A 58 2.28 -21.08 9.84
CA ASN A 58 1.13 -21.98 9.81
C ASN A 58 -0.01 -21.41 10.65
N THR A 59 -1.24 -21.70 10.24
CA THR A 59 -2.43 -21.31 10.99
C THR A 59 -2.61 -22.18 12.24
N VAL A 60 -2.96 -21.55 13.35
CA VAL A 60 -3.35 -22.13 14.63
C VAL A 60 -4.65 -21.48 15.11
N ASN A 61 -5.37 -22.15 16.03
CA ASN A 61 -6.62 -21.61 16.63
C ASN A 61 -7.65 -21.10 15.60
N CYS A 62 -7.64 -21.63 14.37
CA CYS A 62 -8.45 -21.24 13.22
C CYS A 62 -8.18 -19.85 12.62
N ASP A 63 -7.88 -18.82 13.43
CA ASP A 63 -7.81 -17.41 12.98
C ASP A 63 -6.46 -16.73 13.22
N ASP A 64 -5.51 -17.43 13.83
CA ASP A 64 -4.16 -16.92 14.11
C ASP A 64 -3.13 -17.59 13.21
N ILE A 65 -2.11 -16.85 12.81
CA ILE A 65 -0.97 -17.39 12.04
C ILE A 65 0.28 -17.29 12.90
N GLU A 66 0.85 -18.44 13.29
CA GLU A 66 2.18 -18.50 13.89
C GLU A 66 3.24 -18.25 12.82
N VAL A 67 4.15 -17.32 13.11
CA VAL A 67 5.32 -17.01 12.28
C VAL A 67 6.56 -17.54 12.99
N TYR A 68 7.37 -18.30 12.28
CA TYR A 68 8.55 -18.97 12.84
C TYR A 68 9.85 -18.28 12.44
N GLY A 69 10.85 -18.38 13.31
CA GLY A 69 12.18 -17.79 13.06
C GLY A 69 12.98 -18.53 11.98
N ASP A 70 12.67 -19.80 11.74
CA ASP A 70 13.36 -20.65 10.77
C ASP A 70 12.49 -21.86 10.35
N GLU A 71 12.99 -22.66 9.42
CA GLU A 71 12.29 -23.83 8.86
C GLU A 71 12.07 -24.97 9.86
N SER A 72 12.72 -24.95 11.04
CA SER A 72 12.45 -25.97 12.06
C SER A 72 11.04 -25.84 12.63
N ARG A 73 10.43 -24.64 12.52
CA ARG A 73 9.09 -24.31 13.04
C ARG A 73 8.93 -24.60 14.54
N GLN A 74 10.04 -24.53 15.29
CA GLN A 74 10.07 -24.74 16.74
C GLN A 74 9.94 -23.44 17.53
N ASN A 75 10.52 -22.36 17.01
CA ASN A 75 10.52 -21.06 17.67
C ASN A 75 9.56 -20.09 16.98
N VAL A 76 8.45 -19.79 17.65
CA VAL A 76 7.46 -18.79 17.19
C VAL A 76 8.00 -17.39 17.52
N VAL A 77 8.19 -16.57 16.49
CA VAL A 77 8.73 -15.20 16.63
C VAL A 77 7.63 -14.12 16.62
N ALA A 78 6.48 -14.42 16.02
CA ALA A 78 5.33 -13.54 16.02
C ALA A 78 4.04 -14.34 15.79
N VAL A 79 2.91 -13.74 16.12
CA VAL A 79 1.57 -14.24 15.78
C VAL A 79 0.82 -13.13 15.05
N ALA A 80 0.37 -13.41 13.82
CA ALA A 80 -0.50 -12.52 13.07
C ALA A 80 -1.96 -12.88 13.36
N HIS A 81 -2.65 -11.99 14.07
CA HIS A 81 -4.05 -12.16 14.45
C HIS A 81 -4.97 -11.67 13.33
N HIS A 82 -5.91 -12.50 12.92
CA HIS A 82 -6.90 -12.15 11.90
C HIS A 82 -8.32 -12.28 12.41
N LEU A 83 -9.22 -11.51 11.80
CA LEU A 83 -10.65 -11.55 12.10
C LEU A 83 -11.36 -12.39 11.05
N ARG A 84 -12.34 -13.16 11.52
CA ARG A 84 -13.28 -13.88 10.66
C ARG A 84 -14.51 -13.03 10.39
N GLN A 85 -15.04 -13.14 9.18
CA GLN A 85 -16.34 -12.57 8.85
C GLN A 85 -17.43 -13.11 9.80
N GLN A 86 -18.29 -12.23 10.33
CA GLN A 86 -19.38 -12.60 11.27
C GLN A 86 -20.78 -12.29 10.70
N VAL A 87 -20.89 -12.09 9.38
CA VAL A 87 -22.16 -11.78 8.72
C VAL A 87 -22.91 -13.06 8.36
N ARG A 88 -24.24 -13.04 8.49
CA ARG A 88 -25.08 -14.13 8.00
C ARG A 88 -25.07 -14.12 6.47
N LYS A 89 -24.57 -15.20 5.86
CA LYS A 89 -24.52 -15.35 4.41
C LYS A 89 -25.90 -15.69 3.86
N SER A 90 -26.16 -15.24 2.63
CA SER A 90 -27.46 -15.44 1.96
C SER A 90 -27.63 -16.85 1.38
N LYS A 91 -26.53 -17.60 1.24
CA LYS A 91 -26.50 -18.96 0.71
C LYS A 91 -25.93 -19.90 1.77
N ASP A 92 -26.52 -21.08 1.89
CA ASP A 92 -26.24 -22.04 2.97
C ASP A 92 -24.81 -22.61 3.02
N ASN A 93 -23.95 -22.34 2.03
CA ASN A 93 -22.59 -22.88 1.95
C ASN A 93 -21.50 -21.83 1.68
N GLU A 94 -21.78 -20.54 1.84
CA GLU A 94 -20.71 -19.54 1.73
C GLU A 94 -19.86 -19.54 3.01
N PRO A 95 -18.54 -19.77 2.91
CA PRO A 95 -17.68 -19.76 4.09
C PRO A 95 -17.57 -18.36 4.68
N LEU A 96 -17.44 -18.31 6.01
CA LEU A 96 -17.05 -17.10 6.72
C LEU A 96 -15.54 -16.99 6.67
N LEU A 97 -15.01 -16.12 5.80
CA LEU A 97 -13.58 -16.06 5.53
C LEU A 97 -12.80 -15.34 6.63
N SER A 98 -11.59 -15.83 6.87
CA SER A 98 -10.50 -15.17 7.61
C SER A 98 -9.24 -15.17 6.73
N LEU A 99 -8.34 -14.20 6.93
CA LEU A 99 -7.05 -14.21 6.22
C LEU A 99 -6.21 -15.45 6.56
N ALA A 100 -6.38 -15.99 7.77
CA ALA A 100 -5.71 -17.22 8.21
C ALA A 100 -6.13 -18.47 7.43
N ASP A 101 -7.28 -18.46 6.74
CA ASP A 101 -7.75 -19.59 5.94
C ASP A 101 -6.86 -19.87 4.71
N PHE A 102 -6.05 -18.88 4.30
CA PHE A 102 -5.16 -18.97 3.15
C PHE A 102 -3.77 -19.50 3.48
N ILE A 103 -3.51 -19.85 4.74
CA ILE A 103 -2.26 -20.46 5.21
C ILE A 103 -2.56 -21.87 5.74
N ALA A 104 -1.72 -22.84 5.39
CA ALA A 104 -1.91 -24.22 5.78
C ALA A 104 -1.96 -24.37 7.31
N PRO A 105 -2.97 -25.08 7.85
CA PRO A 105 -3.05 -25.34 9.28
C PRO A 105 -1.85 -26.16 9.76
N LYS A 106 -1.35 -25.88 10.96
CA LYS A 106 -0.24 -26.61 11.58
C LYS A 106 -0.51 -28.13 11.66
N SER A 107 -1.76 -28.50 11.93
CA SER A 107 -2.23 -29.89 12.00
C SER A 107 -2.15 -30.63 10.66
N SER A 108 -2.08 -29.93 9.53
CA SER A 108 -1.94 -30.54 8.20
C SER A 108 -0.54 -31.11 7.94
N GLY A 109 0.46 -30.72 8.74
CA GLY A 109 1.87 -31.08 8.54
C GLY A 109 2.48 -30.50 7.27
N LYS A 110 1.77 -29.62 6.55
CA LYS A 110 2.28 -28.99 5.33
C LYS A 110 3.07 -27.72 5.67
N PRO A 111 4.28 -27.55 5.12
CA PRO A 111 4.99 -26.31 5.23
C PRO A 111 4.28 -25.24 4.40
N ASP A 112 4.09 -24.07 5.01
CA ASP A 112 3.55 -22.86 4.36
C ASP A 112 4.29 -21.61 4.85
N TYR A 113 3.99 -20.45 4.26
CA TYR A 113 4.76 -19.22 4.42
C TYR A 113 3.88 -17.98 4.40
N ILE A 114 4.31 -16.96 5.12
CA ILE A 114 3.72 -15.63 5.07
C ILE A 114 4.79 -14.59 4.73
N GLY A 115 4.40 -13.56 4.01
CA GLY A 115 5.25 -12.42 3.67
C GLY A 115 4.68 -11.11 4.19
N GLY A 116 5.57 -10.14 4.38
CA GLY A 116 5.22 -8.80 4.79
C GLY A 116 6.19 -7.79 4.22
N PHE A 117 5.73 -6.56 4.03
CA PHE A 117 6.56 -5.46 3.56
C PHE A 117 6.14 -4.14 4.21
N ALA A 118 7.08 -3.21 4.30
CA ALA A 118 6.83 -1.81 4.59
C ALA A 118 7.66 -0.95 3.63
N VAL A 119 7.03 0.06 3.03
CA VAL A 119 7.67 0.95 2.05
C VAL A 119 7.35 2.40 2.37
N THR A 120 8.25 3.28 1.98
CA THR A 120 8.03 4.72 1.92
C THR A 120 8.74 5.26 0.68
N ALA A 121 8.12 6.22 0.01
CA ALA A 121 8.72 6.96 -1.11
C ALA A 121 8.99 8.45 -0.76
N GLY A 122 8.70 8.85 0.49
CA GLY A 122 8.58 10.24 0.89
C GLY A 122 9.46 10.66 2.06
N ILE A 123 10.60 9.98 2.30
CA ILE A 123 11.57 10.49 3.29
C ILE A 123 12.11 11.82 2.73
N GLY A 124 11.81 12.94 3.40
CA GLY A 124 12.10 14.29 2.91
C GLY A 124 10.88 15.06 2.40
N ALA A 125 9.72 14.42 2.21
CA ALA A 125 8.55 15.05 1.59
C ALA A 125 7.93 16.12 2.49
N ASP A 126 7.82 15.86 3.80
CA ASP A 126 7.28 16.82 4.76
C ASP A 126 8.21 18.03 4.98
N GLU A 127 9.53 17.84 4.94
CA GLU A 127 10.49 18.95 4.93
C GLU A 127 10.31 19.80 3.67
N LEU A 128 10.28 19.16 2.49
CA LEU A 128 10.20 19.85 1.22
C LEU A 128 8.88 20.61 1.05
N ALA A 129 7.76 20.02 1.48
CA ALA A 129 6.48 20.71 1.44
C ALA A 129 6.47 21.95 2.35
N ARG A 130 7.11 21.89 3.52
CA ARG A 130 7.27 23.06 4.40
C ARG A 130 8.14 24.15 3.78
N GLU A 131 9.16 23.78 2.99
CA GLU A 131 9.96 24.76 2.23
C GLU A 131 9.09 25.50 1.21
N TYR A 132 8.23 24.79 0.46
CA TYR A 132 7.30 25.39 -0.48
C TYR A 132 6.25 26.28 0.21
N GLU A 133 5.65 25.82 1.32
CA GLU A 133 4.71 26.62 2.12
C GLU A 133 5.37 27.92 2.64
N ALA A 134 6.61 27.84 3.12
CA ALA A 134 7.34 29.02 3.59
C ALA A 134 7.67 30.02 2.48
N ALA A 135 7.78 29.54 1.23
CA ALA A 135 7.94 30.37 0.04
C ALA A 135 6.61 30.91 -0.52
N GLY A 136 5.46 30.54 0.08
CA GLY A 136 4.12 30.91 -0.40
C GLY A 136 3.65 30.10 -1.61
N ASP A 137 4.24 28.92 -1.84
CA ASP A 137 3.96 28.03 -2.95
C ASP A 137 3.11 26.83 -2.49
N ASP A 138 1.85 27.11 -2.16
CA ASP A 138 0.91 26.09 -1.70
C ASP A 138 0.65 25.00 -2.76
N TYR A 139 0.77 25.35 -4.04
CA TYR A 139 0.58 24.41 -5.15
C TYR A 139 1.65 23.31 -5.13
N ASN A 140 2.92 23.68 -5.09
CA ASN A 140 4.01 22.69 -5.05
C ASN A 140 4.10 21.97 -3.72
N ALA A 141 3.68 22.60 -2.61
CA ALA A 141 3.53 21.95 -1.32
C ALA A 141 2.49 20.81 -1.34
N ILE A 142 1.36 21.01 -2.02
CA ILE A 142 0.35 19.96 -2.24
C ILE A 142 0.85 18.91 -3.21
N MET A 143 1.57 19.30 -4.26
CA MET A 143 2.06 18.39 -5.30
C MET A 143 3.09 17.37 -4.79
N VAL A 144 3.93 17.76 -3.82
CA VAL A 144 4.94 16.85 -3.22
C VAL A 144 4.35 15.83 -2.26
N LYS A 145 3.19 16.12 -1.65
CA LYS A 145 2.53 15.27 -0.64
C LYS A 145 1.73 14.14 -1.29
#